data_AF-A0A5M6CX16-F1
#
_entry.id   AF-A0A5M6CX16-F1
#
_cell.length_a   1.000
_cell.length_b   1.000
_cell.length_c   1.000
_cell.angle_alpha   90.00
_cell.angle_beta   90.00
_cell.angle_gamma   90.00
#
_symmetry.space_group_name_H-M   'P 1'
#
loop_
_entity.id
_entity.type
_entity.pdbx_description
1 polymer ?
#
loop_
_entity_poly.entity_id
_entity_poly.type
_entity_poly.pdbx_seq_one_letter_code
_entity_poly.pdbx_strand_id
1 'polypeptide(L)'
;MMSRIFQLQQFLKESPGDNFLMHALALEFLKEGDDEEATKCFEQNLISNPSYVATYYHYGKLLERIGKPDEAISIYGKGMEAAKAAGDNHAYSELRSVYDELTY
;
A
#
# COMPACT_ATOMS: atom_id res chain seq x y z
N MET A 1 -15.28 8.41 21.76
CA MET A 1 -13.94 8.80 21.23
C MET A 1 -14.02 8.71 19.71
N MET A 2 -13.45 9.64 18.94
CA MET A 2 -13.47 9.55 17.47
C MET A 2 -12.59 8.41 16.99
N SER A 3 -13.00 7.71 15.92
CA SER A 3 -12.20 6.63 15.33
C SER A 3 -10.91 7.15 14.70
N ARG A 4 -9.91 6.28 14.59
CA ARG A 4 -8.64 6.62 13.95
C ARG A 4 -8.83 7.02 12.48
N ILE A 5 -9.70 6.31 11.76
CA ILE A 5 -10.11 6.63 10.39
C ILE A 5 -10.63 8.07 10.30
N PHE A 6 -11.55 8.47 11.18
CA PHE A 6 -12.11 9.82 11.15
C PHE A 6 -11.03 10.90 11.35
N GLN A 7 -10.08 10.67 12.26
CA GLN A 7 -8.96 11.60 12.49
C GLN A 7 -8.06 11.73 11.26
N LEU A 8 -7.68 10.61 10.65
CA LEU A 8 -6.85 10.59 9.44
C LEU A 8 -7.54 11.30 8.27
N GLN A 9 -8.84 11.11 8.10
CA GLN A 9 -9.63 11.84 7.10
C GLN A 9 -9.65 13.35 7.36
N GLN A 10 -9.70 13.81 8.62
CA GLN A 10 -9.61 15.25 8.88
C GLN A 10 -8.21 15.79 8.54
N PHE A 11 -7.15 15.08 8.90
CA PHE A 11 -5.78 15.51 8.54
C PHE A 11 -5.57 15.54 7.02
N LEU A 12 -6.15 14.59 6.29
CA LEU A 12 -6.10 14.57 4.82
C LEU A 12 -6.89 15.71 4.18
N LYS A 13 -7.93 16.26 4.83
CA LYS A 13 -8.58 17.48 4.32
C LYS A 13 -7.64 18.69 4.39
N GLU A 14 -6.80 18.74 5.41
CA GLU A 14 -5.79 19.80 5.57
C GLU A 14 -4.56 19.54 4.69
N SER A 15 -4.23 18.28 4.40
CA SER A 15 -3.09 17.85 3.57
C SER A 15 -3.47 16.73 2.57
N PRO A 16 -4.17 17.04 1.45
CA PRO A 16 -4.78 16.04 0.56
C PRO A 16 -3.82 15.14 -0.22
N GLY A 17 -2.52 15.46 -0.24
CA GLY A 17 -1.48 14.70 -0.92
C GLY A 17 -0.47 14.03 0.02
N ASP A 18 -0.75 13.99 1.32
CA ASP A 18 0.13 13.35 2.29
C ASP A 18 0.07 11.83 2.13
N ASN A 19 1.09 11.28 1.47
CA ASN A 19 1.22 9.85 1.18
C ASN A 19 1.31 9.00 2.44
N PHE A 20 1.90 9.54 3.52
CA PHE A 20 1.99 8.84 4.79
C PHE A 20 0.61 8.74 5.45
N LEU A 21 -0.16 9.83 5.46
CA LEU A 21 -1.53 9.82 5.99
C LEU A 21 -2.47 8.95 5.15
N MET A 22 -2.35 9.00 3.82
CA MET A 22 -3.14 8.15 2.91
C MET A 22 -2.82 6.67 3.12
N HIS A 23 -1.54 6.33 3.28
CA HIS A 23 -1.09 4.97 3.61
C HIS A 23 -1.63 4.52 4.97
N ALA A 24 -1.50 5.37 6.00
CA ALA A 24 -2.01 5.06 7.33
C ALA A 24 -3.53 4.86 7.32
N LEU A 25 -4.28 5.64 6.54
CA LEU A 25 -5.72 5.49 6.39
C LEU A 25 -6.08 4.13 5.77
N ALA A 26 -5.36 3.72 4.73
CA ALA A 26 -5.53 2.39 4.13
C ALA A 26 -5.31 1.27 5.15
N LEU A 27 -4.27 1.37 5.98
CA LEU A 27 -3.99 0.37 7.01
C LEU A 27 -5.09 0.30 8.08
N GLU A 28 -5.74 1.42 8.42
CA GLU A 28 -6.88 1.38 9.33
C GLU A 28 -8.11 0.74 8.69
N PHE A 29 -8.38 0.99 7.41
CA PHE A 29 -9.43 0.28 6.69
C PHE A 29 -9.17 -1.24 6.62
N LEU A 30 -7.91 -1.66 6.41
CA LEU A 30 -7.54 -3.08 6.47
C LEU A 30 -7.85 -3.74 7.83
N LYS A 31 -7.64 -3.00 8.93
CA LYS A 31 -7.92 -3.49 10.30
C LYS A 31 -9.42 -3.70 10.54
N GLU A 32 -10.25 -2.83 9.95
CA GLU A 32 -11.71 -2.93 10.04
C GLU A 32 -12.30 -3.94 9.04
N GLY A 33 -11.48 -4.49 8.13
CA GLY A 33 -11.92 -5.39 7.07
C GLY A 33 -12.62 -4.70 5.90
N ASP A 34 -12.43 -3.38 5.78
CA ASP A 34 -12.95 -2.58 4.67
C ASP A 34 -11.95 -2.57 3.50
N ASP A 35 -11.94 -3.70 2.79
CA ASP A 35 -10.99 -3.97 1.70
C ASP A 35 -11.20 -3.03 0.51
N GLU A 36 -12.43 -2.55 0.30
CA GLU A 36 -12.77 -1.64 -0.78
C GLU A 36 -12.14 -0.26 -0.54
N GLU A 37 -12.34 0.32 0.65
CA GLU A 37 -11.76 1.62 0.97
C GLU A 37 -10.24 1.57 1.12
N ALA A 38 -9.68 0.46 1.64
CA ALA A 38 -8.23 0.25 1.65
C ALA A 38 -7.64 0.23 0.23
N THR A 39 -8.31 -0.45 -0.71
CA THR A 39 -7.90 -0.51 -2.12
C THR A 39 -7.86 0.90 -2.73
N LYS A 40 -8.94 1.68 -2.57
CA LYS A 40 -9.02 3.06 -3.08
C LYS A 40 -7.87 3.92 -2.55
N CYS A 41 -7.58 3.83 -1.25
CA CYS A 41 -6.50 4.58 -0.63
C CYS A 41 -5.13 4.19 -1.21
N PHE A 42 -4.84 2.89 -1.37
CA PHE A 42 -3.58 2.44 -1.94
C PHE A 42 -3.42 2.83 -3.41
N GLU A 43 -4.45 2.66 -4.23
CA GLU A 43 -4.44 3.06 -5.63
C GLU A 43 -4.21 4.57 -5.77
N GLN A 44 -4.93 5.39 -5.01
CA GLN A 44 -4.76 6.84 -5.05
C GLN A 44 -3.36 7.27 -4.61
N ASN A 45 -2.79 6.60 -3.59
CA ASN A 45 -1.44 6.86 -3.12
C ASN A 45 -0.40 6.54 -4.20
N LEU A 46 -0.52 5.39 -4.88
CA LEU A 46 0.42 5.02 -5.96
C LEU A 46 0.25 5.84 -7.23
N ILE A 47 -0.97 6.32 -7.53
CA ILE A 47 -1.20 7.27 -8.63
C ILE A 47 -0.51 8.60 -8.34
N SER A 48 -0.59 9.08 -7.10
CA SER A 48 -0.06 10.38 -6.71
C SER A 48 1.44 10.34 -6.43
N ASN A 49 1.93 9.22 -5.88
CA ASN A 49 3.32 9.03 -5.53
C ASN A 49 3.76 7.56 -5.76
N PRO A 50 4.19 7.23 -6.99
CA PRO A 50 4.72 5.89 -7.30
C PRO A 50 6.06 5.59 -6.61
N SER A 51 6.67 6.55 -5.91
CA SER A 51 7.91 6.31 -5.16
C SER A 51 7.67 5.92 -3.70
N TYR A 52 6.42 5.91 -3.22
CA TYR A 52 6.12 5.60 -1.82
C TYR A 52 6.13 4.09 -1.55
N VAL A 53 7.34 3.56 -1.30
CA VAL A 53 7.65 2.12 -1.25
C VAL A 53 6.75 1.33 -0.30
N ALA A 54 6.44 1.87 0.88
CA ALA A 54 5.65 1.17 1.90
C ALA A 54 4.26 0.73 1.41
N THR A 55 3.66 1.44 0.44
CA THR A 55 2.34 1.08 -0.10
C THR A 55 2.34 -0.24 -0.87
N TYR A 56 3.42 -0.56 -1.59
CA TYR A 56 3.43 -1.72 -2.48
C TYR A 56 3.27 -3.04 -1.73
N TYR A 57 3.93 -3.20 -0.58
CA TYR A 57 3.85 -4.43 0.19
C TYR A 57 2.42 -4.65 0.70
N HIS A 58 1.84 -3.64 1.37
CA HIS A 58 0.51 -3.76 1.95
C HIS A 58 -0.59 -3.89 0.90
N TYR A 59 -0.47 -3.19 -0.23
CA TYR A 59 -1.44 -3.33 -1.32
C TYR A 59 -1.37 -4.70 -1.99
N GLY A 60 -0.17 -5.23 -2.23
CA GLY A 60 -0.03 -6.60 -2.73
C GLY A 60 -0.63 -7.64 -1.78
N LYS A 61 -0.40 -7.52 -0.46
CA LYS A 61 -0.99 -8.45 0.52
C LYS A 61 -2.52 -8.37 0.53
N LEU A 62 -3.08 -7.17 0.35
CA LEU A 62 -4.51 -6.98 0.18
C LEU A 62 -5.01 -7.69 -1.07
N LEU A 63 -4.34 -7.51 -2.21
CA LEU A 63 -4.70 -8.13 -3.49
C LEU A 63 -4.69 -9.67 -3.40
N GLU A 64 -3.68 -10.26 -2.74
CA GLU A 64 -3.69 -11.70 -2.44
C GLU A 64 -4.92 -12.10 -1.62
N ARG A 65 -5.22 -11.37 -0.54
CA ARG A 65 -6.35 -11.66 0.34
C ARG A 65 -7.70 -11.62 -0.38
N ILE A 66 -7.88 -10.69 -1.32
CA ILE A 66 -9.13 -10.55 -2.10
C ILE A 66 -9.15 -11.40 -3.38
N GLY A 67 -8.23 -12.35 -3.53
CA GLY A 67 -8.24 -13.33 -4.62
C GLY A 67 -7.73 -12.78 -5.96
N LYS A 68 -6.83 -11.78 -5.92
CA LYS A 68 -6.23 -11.14 -7.10
C LYS A 68 -4.69 -11.31 -7.13
N PRO A 69 -4.17 -12.56 -7.18
CA PRO A 69 -2.74 -12.82 -7.11
C PRO A 69 -1.96 -12.24 -8.31
N ASP A 70 -2.52 -12.24 -9.51
CA ASP A 70 -1.86 -11.67 -10.69
C ASP A 70 -1.62 -10.16 -10.56
N GLU A 71 -2.60 -9.45 -9.97
CA GLU A 71 -2.45 -8.03 -9.66
C GLU A 71 -1.41 -7.83 -8.56
N ALA A 72 -1.39 -8.70 -7.53
CA ALA A 72 -0.40 -8.65 -6.45
C ALA A 72 1.04 -8.80 -6.97
N ILE A 73 1.29 -9.76 -7.87
CA ILE A 73 2.60 -9.96 -8.51
C ILE A 73 3.04 -8.70 -9.24
N SER A 74 2.14 -8.05 -9.99
CA SER A 74 2.41 -6.79 -10.68
C SER A 74 2.76 -5.66 -9.71
N ILE A 75 2.01 -5.53 -8.61
CA ILE A 75 2.27 -4.53 -7.57
C ILE A 75 3.59 -4.76 -6.86
N TYR A 76 3.93 -6.00 -6.49
CA TYR A 76 5.23 -6.31 -5.89
C TYR A 76 6.38 -6.00 -6.83
N GLY A 77 6.27 -6.36 -8.11
CA GLY A 77 7.27 -6.05 -9.13
C GLY A 77 7.56 -4.54 -9.21
N LYS A 78 6.51 -3.70 -9.29
CA LYS A 78 6.64 -2.24 -9.26
C LYS A 78 7.25 -1.73 -7.96
N GLY A 79 6.88 -2.35 -6.83
CA GLY A 79 7.45 -2.01 -5.53
C GLY A 79 8.95 -2.26 -5.47
N MET A 80 9.43 -3.39 -6.02
CA MET A 80 10.86 -3.68 -6.08
C MET A 80 11.61 -2.64 -6.92
N GLU A 81 11.03 -2.20 -8.05
CA GLU A 81 11.61 -1.11 -8.86
C GLU A 81 11.71 0.20 -8.06
N ALA A 82 10.64 0.58 -7.36
CA ALA A 82 10.62 1.77 -6.51
C ALA A 82 11.62 1.68 -5.34
N ALA A 83 11.68 0.55 -4.64
CA ALA A 83 12.62 0.31 -3.54
C ALA A 83 14.07 0.38 -4.02
N LYS A 84 14.37 -0.23 -5.17
CA LYS A 84 15.70 -0.17 -5.78
C LYS A 84 16.09 1.26 -6.17
N ALA A 85 15.16 2.04 -6.73
CA ALA A 85 15.40 3.43 -7.07
C ALA A 85 15.65 4.30 -5.82
N ALA A 86 14.99 4.00 -4.71
CA ALA A 86 15.17 4.69 -3.43
C ALA A 86 16.42 4.22 -2.64
N GLY A 87 17.08 3.14 -3.05
CA GLY A 87 18.17 2.52 -2.29
C GLY A 87 17.71 1.79 -1.03
N ASP A 88 16.41 1.46 -0.93
CA ASP A 88 15.82 0.74 0.20
C ASP A 88 15.97 -0.78 0.02
N ASN A 89 17.13 -1.29 0.41
CA ASN A 89 17.45 -2.71 0.30
C ASN A 89 16.58 -3.58 1.22
N HIS A 90 16.08 -3.04 2.33
CA HIS A 90 15.23 -3.77 3.25
C HIS A 90 13.87 -4.03 2.61
N ALA A 91 13.19 -2.96 2.15
CA ALA A 91 11.91 -3.09 1.48
C ALA A 91 12.01 -3.91 0.19
N TYR A 92 13.10 -3.75 -0.59
CA TYR A 92 13.34 -4.58 -1.77
C TYR A 92 13.35 -6.07 -1.43
N SER A 93 14.01 -6.45 -0.33
CA SER A 93 14.12 -7.85 0.07
C SER A 93 12.78 -8.42 0.54
N GLU A 94 11.98 -7.64 1.29
CA GLU A 94 10.64 -8.04 1.71
C GLU A 94 9.70 -8.24 0.51
N LEU A 95 9.69 -7.28 -0.42
CA LEU A 95 8.89 -7.33 -1.65
C LEU A 95 9.30 -8.50 -2.54
N ARG A 96 10.60 -8.77 -2.66
CA ARG A 96 11.09 -9.92 -3.43
C ARG A 96 10.66 -11.25 -2.82
N SER A 97 10.67 -11.38 -1.50
CA SER A 97 10.25 -12.62 -0.82
C SER A 97 8.82 -12.99 -1.21
N VAL A 98 7.88 -12.04 -1.08
CA VAL A 98 6.47 -12.28 -1.41
C VAL A 98 6.23 -12.41 -2.91
N TYR A 99 7.03 -11.76 -3.76
CA TYR A 99 6.98 -11.96 -5.21
C TYR A 99 7.40 -13.38 -5.60
N ASP A 100 8.52 -13.87 -5.04
CA ASP A 100 9.03 -15.20 -5.32
C ASP A 100 8.04 -16.27 -4.81
N GLU A 101 7.41 -16.09 -3.64
CA GLU A 101 6.36 -16.99 -3.12
C GLU A 101 5.14 -17.16 -4.05
N LEU A 102 4.83 -16.16 -4.88
CA LEU A 102 3.68 -16.19 -5.80
C LEU A 102 4.04 -16.66 -7.22
N THR A 103 5.33 -16.76 -7.54
CA THR A 103 5.81 -17.03 -8.91
C THR A 103 6.57 -18.34 -9.07
N TYR A 104 6.88 -19.03 -7.98
CA TYR A 104 7.53 -20.35 -7.95
C TYR A 104 6.65 -21.40 -7.28
#